data_AF-G2PIN0-F1
#
_entry.id   AF-G2PIN0-F1
#
_cell.length_a   1.000
_cell.length_b   1.000
_cell.length_c   1.000
_cell.angle_alpha   90.00
_cell.angle_beta   90.00
_cell.angle_gamma   90.00
#
_symmetry.space_group_name_H-M   'P 1'
#
loop_
_entity.id
_entity.type
_entity.pdbx_description
1 polymer ?
#
loop_
_entity_poly.entity_id
_entity_poly.type
_entity_poly.pdbx_seq_one_letter_code
_entity_poly.pdbx_strand_id
1 'polypeptide(L)'
;MFLHKFFPLKDITHRKTKTMETLKTFFALILLPTLVLTACNNDDDTPTPEPTVQELVTETGKWYLDYLENEIMDDCYKTTYYEFDGNTVTEVWYYTDDSSGDCLAGFTETNNIEWLSDTKFKVLDDNYPYEITIKSITETEMMVDYYSIVNEETKEMVLDKNPGEG
;
A
#
# COMPACT_ATOMS: atom_id res chain seq x y z
N MET A 1 44.93 35.46 -21.16
CA MET A 1 45.67 34.51 -20.31
C MET A 1 44.83 33.23 -20.27
N PHE A 2 44.91 32.35 -21.29
CA PHE A 2 45.79 31.15 -21.35
C PHE A 2 45.70 30.37 -20.02
N LEU A 3 45.16 29.14 -19.93
CA LEU A 3 45.46 27.95 -20.73
C LEU A 3 44.40 26.83 -20.57
N HIS A 4 44.16 26.13 -21.68
CA HIS A 4 43.67 24.75 -21.76
C HIS A 4 44.59 23.76 -21.01
N LYS A 5 43.98 22.73 -20.38
CA LYS A 5 44.48 21.33 -20.23
C LYS A 5 43.20 20.47 -20.05
N PHE A 6 42.76 19.53 -20.87
CA PHE A 6 43.31 18.48 -21.74
C PHE A 6 44.05 17.31 -21.05
N PHE A 7 43.36 16.15 -21.11
CA PHE A 7 43.78 14.72 -21.10
C PHE A 7 44.29 14.06 -19.79
N PRO A 8 44.22 12.71 -19.64
CA PRO A 8 43.73 11.68 -20.58
C PRO A 8 42.74 10.60 -20.05
N LEU A 9 41.95 10.06 -21.00
CA LEU A 9 41.42 8.70 -20.99
C LEU A 9 42.58 7.69 -20.97
N LYS A 10 42.50 6.67 -20.11
CA LYS A 10 43.40 5.52 -20.14
C LYS A 10 42.60 4.25 -20.37
N ASP A 11 42.62 3.81 -21.62
CA ASP A 11 42.40 2.42 -22.03
C ASP A 11 43.35 1.49 -21.26
N ILE A 12 42.81 0.43 -20.63
CA ILE A 12 43.53 -0.84 -20.51
C ILE A 12 42.57 -2.00 -20.80
N THR A 13 43.07 -2.80 -21.71
CA THR A 13 42.49 -3.87 -22.51
C THR A 13 42.59 -5.23 -21.81
N HIS A 14 41.59 -6.10 -22.07
CA HIS A 14 41.63 -7.57 -22.15
C HIS A 14 42.25 -8.46 -21.04
N ARG A 15 41.40 -9.32 -20.46
CA ARG A 15 41.67 -10.76 -20.23
C ARG A 15 40.34 -11.53 -20.31
N LYS A 16 40.07 -12.19 -21.44
CA LYS A 16 40.19 -13.65 -21.66
C LYS A 16 39.29 -14.52 -20.77
N THR A 17 38.12 -14.85 -21.35
CA THR A 17 37.49 -16.17 -21.44
C THR A 17 37.70 -17.19 -20.32
N LYS A 18 36.57 -17.62 -19.73
CA LYS A 18 36.35 -19.04 -19.45
C LYS A 18 34.86 -19.39 -19.55
N THR A 19 34.48 -19.90 -20.72
CA THR A 19 33.29 -20.72 -20.94
C THR A 19 33.56 -22.10 -20.34
N MET A 20 32.78 -22.50 -19.35
CA MET A 20 32.62 -23.87 -18.83
C MET A 20 31.23 -23.88 -18.18
N GLU A 21 30.37 -24.88 -18.24
CA GLU A 21 30.24 -26.09 -19.04
C GLU A 21 28.79 -26.52 -18.78
N THR A 22 28.12 -27.00 -19.81
CA THR A 22 26.74 -27.49 -19.74
C THR A 22 26.69 -28.76 -18.91
N LEU A 23 26.08 -28.74 -17.71
CA LEU A 23 25.80 -29.94 -16.94
C LEU A 23 24.33 -30.37 -17.15
N LYS A 24 24.14 -31.32 -18.07
CA LYS A 24 22.94 -32.17 -18.15
C LYS A 24 23.09 -33.33 -17.16
N THR A 25 22.13 -33.51 -16.25
CA THR A 25 21.80 -34.81 -15.59
C THR A 25 20.39 -34.63 -14.98
N PHE A 26 19.29 -34.93 -15.69
CA PHE A 26 18.57 -36.20 -15.80
C PHE A 26 18.31 -37.01 -14.51
N PHE A 27 17.01 -37.26 -14.29
CA PHE A 27 16.36 -38.38 -13.57
C PHE A 27 16.22 -38.35 -12.03
N ALA A 28 14.97 -38.12 -11.58
CA ALA A 28 14.14 -39.03 -10.75
C ALA A 28 12.96 -38.20 -10.18
N LEU A 29 11.81 -38.11 -10.84
CA LEU A 29 10.66 -39.03 -10.66
C LEU A 29 10.53 -39.58 -9.23
N ILE A 30 10.20 -38.71 -8.28
CA ILE A 30 9.54 -39.10 -7.03
C ILE A 30 8.04 -38.91 -7.26
N LEU A 31 7.45 -39.96 -7.81
CA LEU A 31 6.05 -40.28 -7.75
C LEU A 31 5.85 -41.03 -6.43
N LEU A 32 5.06 -40.52 -5.48
CA LEU A 32 4.37 -41.28 -4.40
C LEU A 32 3.83 -40.29 -3.36
N PRO A 33 2.71 -40.59 -2.69
CA PRO A 33 1.45 -41.13 -3.17
C PRO A 33 0.26 -40.24 -2.78
N THR A 34 -0.85 -40.47 -3.49
CA THR A 34 -2.23 -40.20 -3.10
C THR A 34 -2.46 -40.17 -1.58
N LEU A 35 -2.53 -38.97 -0.99
CA LEU A 35 -3.23 -38.74 0.25
C LEU A 35 -4.71 -38.66 -0.07
N VAL A 36 -5.30 -39.85 -0.04
CA VAL A 36 -6.62 -40.14 0.53
C VAL A 36 -7.64 -39.02 0.38
N LEU A 37 -8.46 -39.20 -0.65
CA LEU A 37 -9.87 -38.84 -0.67
C LEU A 37 -10.51 -39.25 0.66
N THR A 38 -10.50 -38.38 1.66
CA THR A 38 -11.54 -38.40 2.68
C THR A 38 -12.77 -37.83 2.00
N ALA A 39 -13.71 -38.73 1.71
CA ALA A 39 -15.06 -38.39 1.33
C ALA A 39 -15.64 -37.36 2.29
N CYS A 40 -15.70 -36.10 1.86
CA CYS A 40 -16.72 -35.20 2.35
C CYS A 40 -18.01 -35.59 1.65
N ASN A 41 -18.98 -35.97 2.48
CA ASN A 41 -20.36 -36.21 2.14
C ASN A 41 -20.93 -35.06 1.30
N ASN A 42 -22.01 -35.36 0.57
CA ASN A 42 -22.90 -34.38 -0.03
C ASN A 42 -23.46 -33.42 1.03
N ASP A 43 -22.75 -32.34 1.33
CA ASP A 43 -23.31 -31.14 1.94
C ASP A 43 -22.94 -29.97 1.03
N ASP A 44 -23.93 -29.14 0.72
CA ASP A 44 -23.87 -28.03 -0.24
C ASP A 44 -22.67 -27.10 0.02
N ASP A 45 -21.57 -27.31 -0.71
CA ASP A 45 -20.48 -26.34 -0.85
C ASP A 45 -20.98 -25.16 -1.70
N THR A 46 -21.82 -24.30 -1.11
CA THR A 46 -22.01 -22.95 -1.66
C THR A 46 -20.68 -22.21 -1.53
N PRO A 47 -20.06 -21.76 -2.63
CA PRO A 47 -18.84 -20.96 -2.54
C PRO A 47 -19.12 -19.71 -1.70
N THR A 48 -18.26 -19.44 -0.72
CA THR A 48 -18.31 -18.18 0.03
C THR A 48 -18.10 -17.05 -0.97
N PRO A 49 -19.02 -16.05 -1.03
CA PRO A 49 -18.84 -14.93 -1.93
C PRO A 49 -17.56 -14.17 -1.61
N GLU A 50 -16.83 -13.73 -2.63
CA GLU A 50 -15.69 -12.83 -2.47
C GLU A 50 -16.18 -11.50 -1.86
N PRO A 51 -15.42 -10.90 -0.93
CA PRO A 51 -15.82 -9.65 -0.30
C PRO A 51 -15.84 -8.52 -1.32
N THR A 52 -16.81 -7.64 -1.18
CA THR A 52 -16.89 -6.39 -1.94
C THR A 52 -15.82 -5.40 -1.51
N VAL A 53 -15.54 -4.40 -2.35
CA VAL A 53 -14.62 -3.30 -2.01
C VAL A 53 -15.06 -2.58 -0.74
N GLN A 54 -16.37 -2.31 -0.60
CA GLN A 54 -16.91 -1.68 0.60
C GLN A 54 -16.69 -2.56 1.85
N GLU A 55 -16.87 -3.88 1.74
CA GLU A 55 -16.58 -4.81 2.85
C GLU A 55 -15.09 -4.85 3.19
N LEU A 56 -14.19 -4.82 2.21
CA LEU A 56 -12.74 -4.78 2.45
C LEU A 56 -12.28 -3.48 3.14
N VAL A 57 -12.84 -2.33 2.73
CA VAL A 57 -12.55 -1.02 3.35
C VAL A 57 -13.03 -0.99 4.80
N THR A 58 -14.25 -1.46 5.03
CA THR A 58 -14.95 -1.39 6.33
C THR A 58 -14.69 -2.59 7.23
N GLU A 59 -13.89 -3.56 6.77
CA GLU A 59 -13.42 -4.65 7.62
C GLU A 59 -12.69 -4.06 8.83
N THR A 60 -13.08 -4.50 10.03
CA THR A 60 -12.59 -3.94 11.29
C THR A 60 -11.08 -3.82 11.32
N GLY A 61 -10.59 -2.61 11.56
CA GLY A 61 -9.16 -2.34 11.64
C GLY A 61 -8.82 -0.91 11.27
N LYS A 62 -7.52 -0.63 11.28
CA LYS A 62 -6.95 0.66 10.93
C LYS A 62 -6.19 0.53 9.62
N TRP A 63 -6.42 1.49 8.74
CA TRP A 63 -5.65 1.70 7.52
C TRP A 63 -4.65 2.81 7.78
N TYR A 64 -3.37 2.47 7.86
CA TYR A 64 -2.30 3.41 8.17
C TYR A 64 -1.74 4.03 6.91
N LEU A 65 -1.35 5.29 6.97
CA LEU A 65 -0.76 6.01 5.86
C LEU A 65 0.66 5.51 5.58
N ASP A 66 0.89 4.89 4.42
CA ASP A 66 2.25 4.49 4.01
C ASP A 66 2.86 5.49 3.01
N TYR A 67 2.03 6.06 2.14
CA TYR A 67 2.44 7.03 1.12
C TYR A 67 1.38 8.08 0.88
N LEU A 68 1.82 9.33 0.69
CA LEU A 68 1.01 10.43 0.19
C LEU A 68 1.84 11.26 -0.79
N GLU A 69 1.29 11.48 -1.98
CA GLU A 69 1.98 12.20 -3.05
C GLU A 69 2.39 13.62 -2.61
N ASN A 70 3.64 13.98 -2.94
CA ASN A 70 4.28 15.26 -2.61
C ASN A 70 4.53 15.52 -1.11
N GLU A 71 4.31 14.54 -0.24
CA GLU A 71 4.62 14.63 1.19
C GLU A 71 5.83 13.74 1.55
N ILE A 72 6.61 14.16 2.54
CA ILE A 72 7.69 13.33 3.09
C ILE A 72 7.12 12.56 4.28
N MET A 73 6.98 11.25 4.13
CA MET A 73 6.49 10.38 5.21
C MET A 73 7.64 10.01 6.14
N ASP A 74 7.70 10.64 7.31
CA ASP A 74 8.52 10.17 8.42
C ASP A 74 7.79 9.07 9.23
N ASP A 75 8.49 8.48 10.20
CA ASP A 75 7.95 7.37 11.00
C ASP A 75 6.71 7.80 11.80
N CYS A 76 6.61 9.07 12.18
CA CYS A 76 5.43 9.57 12.90
C CYS A 76 4.23 9.75 11.96
N TYR A 77 4.43 10.30 10.76
CA TYR A 77 3.39 10.40 9.75
C TYR A 77 2.81 9.03 9.41
N LYS A 78 3.64 7.98 9.38
CA LYS A 78 3.19 6.59 9.16
C LYS A 78 2.30 6.02 10.27
N THR A 79 2.20 6.69 11.41
CA THR A 79 1.22 6.34 12.47
C THR A 79 -0.15 6.96 12.24
N THR A 80 -0.29 7.86 11.25
CA THR A 80 -1.58 8.38 10.77
C THR A 80 -2.45 7.24 10.29
N TYR A 81 -3.72 7.23 10.68
CA TYR A 81 -4.63 6.16 10.29
C TYR A 81 -6.06 6.62 10.06
N TYR A 82 -6.77 5.78 9.29
CA TYR A 82 -8.18 5.83 9.00
C TYR A 82 -8.84 4.57 9.55
N GLU A 83 -9.83 4.72 10.41
CA GLU A 83 -10.60 3.63 10.99
C GLU A 83 -12.04 3.73 10.52
N PHE A 84 -12.47 2.76 9.72
CA PHE A 84 -13.81 2.74 9.12
C PHE A 84 -14.75 1.91 9.98
N ASP A 85 -15.93 2.47 10.31
CA ASP A 85 -17.03 1.76 10.98
C ASP A 85 -18.33 2.03 10.22
N GLY A 86 -18.69 1.09 9.34
CA GLY A 86 -19.84 1.19 8.45
C GLY A 86 -19.76 2.41 7.52
N ASN A 87 -20.58 3.43 7.82
CA ASN A 87 -20.65 4.68 7.06
C ASN A 87 -19.95 5.84 7.76
N THR A 88 -19.02 5.55 8.67
CA THR A 88 -18.20 6.56 9.34
C THR A 88 -16.72 6.24 9.18
N VAL A 89 -15.90 7.28 9.17
CA VAL A 89 -14.44 7.17 9.23
C VAL A 89 -13.94 8.05 10.37
N THR A 90 -13.13 7.47 11.25
CA THR A 90 -12.32 8.21 12.20
C THR A 90 -10.91 8.36 11.63
N GLU A 91 -10.43 9.59 11.58
CA GLU A 91 -9.10 9.93 11.09
C GLU A 91 -8.26 10.45 12.25
N VAL A 92 -7.02 9.99 12.35
CA VAL A 92 -6.05 10.54 13.30
C VAL A 92 -4.77 10.81 12.56
N TRP A 93 -4.36 12.08 12.53
CA TRP A 93 -3.14 12.52 11.88
C TRP A 93 -2.07 12.81 12.91
N TYR A 94 -0.90 12.20 12.71
CA TYR A 94 0.27 12.37 13.55
C TYR A 94 1.35 13.17 12.82
N TYR A 95 2.12 13.93 13.59
CA TYR A 95 3.26 14.69 13.11
C TYR A 95 4.38 14.69 14.16
N THR A 96 5.62 14.83 13.69
CA THR A 96 6.78 15.01 14.57
C THR A 96 6.84 16.46 15.05
N ASP A 97 6.82 16.69 16.36
CA ASP A 97 7.02 18.03 16.92
C ASP A 97 8.46 18.51 16.71
N ASP A 98 8.65 19.61 16.00
CA ASP A 98 10.00 20.13 15.67
C ASP A 98 10.84 20.51 16.91
N SER A 99 10.21 20.74 18.07
CA SER A 99 10.89 21.19 19.27
C SER A 99 11.37 20.03 20.14
N SER A 100 10.53 19.02 20.33
CA SER A 100 10.84 17.85 21.16
C SER A 100 11.27 16.61 20.36
N GLY A 101 10.91 16.53 19.08
CA GLY A 101 11.03 15.33 18.26
C GLY A 101 10.01 14.24 18.62
N ASP A 102 9.01 14.55 19.45
CA ASP A 102 7.98 13.60 19.84
C ASP A 102 6.92 13.45 18.73
N CYS A 103 6.35 12.24 18.62
CA CYS A 103 5.23 12.00 17.73
C CYS A 103 3.90 12.38 18.40
N LEU A 104 3.21 13.38 17.88
CA LEU A 104 1.99 13.93 18.46
C LEU A 104 0.81 13.82 17.50
N ALA A 105 -0.39 13.57 18.04
CA ALA A 105 -1.63 13.67 17.28
C ALA A 105 -1.97 15.15 17.06
N GLY A 106 -1.95 15.60 15.80
CA GLY A 106 -2.27 16.98 15.42
C GLY A 106 -3.74 17.18 15.08
N PHE A 107 -4.42 16.12 14.67
CA PHE A 107 -5.83 16.17 14.29
C PHE A 107 -6.51 14.83 14.56
N THR A 108 -7.77 14.90 14.99
CA THR A 108 -8.63 13.75 15.19
C THR A 108 -10.06 14.15 14.91
N GLU A 109 -10.69 13.49 13.94
CA GLU A 109 -12.07 13.78 13.57
C GLU A 109 -12.79 12.48 13.17
N THR A 110 -14.12 12.49 13.28
CA THR A 110 -14.96 11.38 12.84
C THR A 110 -16.07 11.94 11.98
N ASN A 111 -16.08 11.51 10.72
CA ASN A 111 -16.96 12.03 9.68
C ASN A 111 -17.85 10.92 9.13
N ASN A 112 -19.01 11.32 8.62
CA ASN A 112 -19.86 10.42 7.85
C ASN A 112 -19.30 10.22 6.44
N ILE A 113 -19.57 9.07 5.85
CA ILE A 113 -19.19 8.71 4.50
C ILE A 113 -20.45 8.54 3.65
N GLU A 114 -20.40 9.08 2.43
CA GLU A 114 -21.39 8.84 1.38
C GLU A 114 -20.73 8.07 0.23
N TRP A 115 -21.16 6.82 0.01
CA TRP A 115 -20.72 6.03 -1.14
C TRP A 115 -21.37 6.56 -2.43
N LEU A 116 -20.53 6.92 -3.40
CA LEU A 116 -20.93 7.44 -4.71
C LEU A 116 -20.93 6.34 -5.79
N SER A 117 -20.10 5.32 -5.61
CA SER A 117 -20.05 4.08 -6.40
C SER A 117 -19.34 2.97 -5.61
N ASP A 118 -19.21 1.77 -6.18
CA ASP A 118 -18.52 0.64 -5.54
C ASP A 118 -17.05 0.92 -5.16
N THR A 119 -16.41 1.89 -5.82
CA THR A 119 -14.99 2.23 -5.63
C THR A 119 -14.79 3.69 -5.29
N LYS A 120 -15.85 4.44 -4.98
CA LYS A 120 -15.74 5.87 -4.71
C LYS A 120 -16.65 6.28 -3.57
N PHE A 121 -16.11 7.00 -2.61
CA PHE A 121 -16.88 7.59 -1.52
C PHE A 121 -16.42 9.00 -1.21
N LYS A 122 -17.30 9.76 -0.57
CA LYS A 122 -17.07 11.12 -0.10
C LYS A 122 -17.10 11.14 1.42
N VAL A 123 -16.11 11.80 2.02
CA VAL A 123 -16.09 12.09 3.45
C VAL A 123 -16.75 13.45 3.68
N LEU A 124 -17.79 13.44 4.52
CA LEU A 124 -18.67 14.57 4.80
C LEU A 124 -18.14 15.39 5.98
N ASP A 125 -16.93 15.93 5.82
CA ASP A 125 -16.36 16.92 6.72
C ASP A 125 -16.97 18.31 6.43
N ASP A 126 -17.42 19.01 7.47
CA ASP A 126 -18.10 20.31 7.34
C ASP A 126 -17.16 21.42 6.85
N ASN A 127 -15.85 21.30 7.12
CA ASN A 127 -14.84 22.31 6.79
C ASN A 127 -14.01 21.91 5.57
N TYR A 128 -13.66 20.62 5.46
CA TYR A 128 -12.72 20.12 4.47
C TYR A 128 -13.19 18.81 3.82
N PRO A 129 -14.36 18.79 3.14
CA PRO A 129 -14.85 17.57 2.53
C PRO A 129 -13.90 17.10 1.41
N TYR A 130 -13.79 15.80 1.25
CA TYR A 130 -12.91 15.19 0.24
C TYR A 130 -13.52 13.90 -0.31
N GLU A 131 -13.03 13.46 -1.46
CA GLU A 131 -13.44 12.21 -2.10
C GLU A 131 -12.27 11.23 -2.19
N ILE A 132 -12.55 9.95 -1.98
CA ILE A 132 -11.60 8.86 -2.17
C ILE A 132 -12.08 8.02 -3.35
N THR A 133 -11.19 7.80 -4.32
CA THR A 133 -11.41 6.83 -5.40
C THR A 133 -10.42 5.69 -5.25
N ILE A 134 -10.92 4.49 -4.99
CA ILE A 134 -10.13 3.27 -4.79
C ILE A 134 -9.67 2.75 -6.15
N LYS A 135 -8.36 2.70 -6.38
CA LYS A 135 -7.75 2.12 -7.57
C LYS A 135 -7.61 0.61 -7.44
N SER A 136 -7.17 0.16 -6.27
CA SER A 136 -7.02 -1.25 -5.93
C SER A 136 -7.06 -1.43 -4.42
N ILE A 137 -7.56 -2.58 -3.99
CA ILE A 137 -7.61 -2.96 -2.57
C ILE A 137 -7.33 -4.45 -2.45
N THR A 138 -6.58 -4.81 -1.43
CA THR A 138 -6.33 -6.17 -0.96
C THR A 138 -6.69 -6.25 0.52
N GLU A 139 -6.45 -7.38 1.17
CA GLU A 139 -6.66 -7.51 2.62
C GLU A 139 -5.79 -6.55 3.45
N THR A 140 -4.61 -6.16 2.93
CA THR A 140 -3.61 -5.40 3.69
C THR A 140 -3.26 -4.05 3.09
N GLU A 141 -3.39 -3.88 1.77
CA GLU A 141 -2.98 -2.65 1.07
C GLU A 141 -4.14 -2.07 0.25
N MET A 142 -4.31 -0.76 0.30
CA MET A 142 -5.28 0.00 -0.48
C MET A 142 -4.60 1.20 -1.16
N MET A 143 -4.71 1.26 -2.48
CA MET A 143 -4.23 2.40 -3.28
C MET A 143 -5.42 3.25 -3.70
N VAL A 144 -5.35 4.56 -3.46
CA VAL A 144 -6.44 5.49 -3.74
C VAL A 144 -5.96 6.78 -4.39
N ASP A 145 -6.88 7.44 -5.09
CA ASP A 145 -6.80 8.87 -5.37
C ASP A 145 -7.59 9.61 -4.28
N TYR A 146 -6.89 10.48 -3.55
CA TYR A 146 -7.47 11.45 -2.62
C TYR A 146 -7.75 12.75 -3.37
N TYR A 147 -8.99 13.20 -3.42
CA TYR A 147 -9.39 14.46 -4.03
C TYR A 147 -9.90 15.45 -2.98
N SER A 148 -9.13 16.52 -2.74
CA SER A 148 -9.57 17.62 -1.89
C SER A 148 -10.56 18.50 -2.64
N ILE A 149 -11.79 18.61 -2.14
CA ILE A 149 -12.80 19.48 -2.76
C ILE A 149 -12.45 20.95 -2.54
N VAL A 150 -11.82 21.28 -1.41
CA VAL A 150 -11.46 22.66 -1.06
C VAL A 150 -10.30 23.17 -1.91
N ASN A 151 -9.30 22.33 -2.17
CA ASN A 151 -8.11 22.71 -2.93
C ASN A 151 -8.22 22.38 -4.43
N GLU A 152 -9.25 21.63 -4.85
CA GLU A 152 -9.42 21.12 -6.22
C GLU A 152 -8.19 20.34 -6.72
N GLU A 153 -7.56 19.58 -5.83
CA GLU A 153 -6.34 18.80 -6.12
C GLU A 153 -6.56 17.30 -5.89
N THR A 154 -5.90 16.49 -6.71
CA THR A 154 -5.82 15.04 -6.51
C THR A 154 -4.41 14.66 -6.10
N LYS A 155 -4.28 13.81 -5.09
CA LYS A 155 -3.04 13.19 -4.65
C LYS A 155 -3.19 11.67 -4.64
N GLU A 156 -2.16 10.96 -5.06
CA GLU A 156 -2.11 9.51 -4.84
C GLU A 156 -1.78 9.20 -3.37
N MET A 157 -2.48 8.22 -2.80
CA MET A 157 -2.28 7.77 -1.43
C MET A 157 -2.28 6.25 -1.35
N VAL A 158 -1.40 5.69 -0.52
CA VAL A 158 -1.37 4.27 -0.20
C VAL A 158 -1.59 4.09 1.30
N LEU A 159 -2.51 3.20 1.62
CA LEU A 159 -2.85 2.82 2.97
C LEU A 159 -2.52 1.34 3.21
N ASP A 160 -1.93 1.03 4.35
CA ASP A 160 -1.52 -0.32 4.75
C ASP A 160 -2.08 -0.67 6.15
N LYS A 161 -2.67 -1.86 6.32
CA LYS A 161 -3.10 -2.36 7.63
C LYS A 161 -1.93 -2.83 8.50
N ASN A 162 -0.78 -3.12 7.88
CA ASN A 162 0.45 -3.56 8.53
C ASN A 162 1.58 -2.58 8.23
N PRO A 163 1.50 -1.32 8.69
CA PRO A 163 2.68 -0.47 8.66
C PRO A 163 3.76 -1.25 9.41
N GLY A 164 4.92 -1.49 8.78
CA GLY A 164 6.03 -2.19 9.44
C GLY A 164 6.37 -1.54 10.79
N GLU A 165 7.19 -2.19 11.62
CA GLU A 165 7.64 -1.56 12.88
C GLU A 165 8.24 -0.18 12.56
N GLY A 166 7.49 0.88 12.92
CA GLY A 166 7.93 2.27 12.85
C GLY A 166 9.06 2.54 13.81
#